data_AF-A0A9D1FKQ0-F1
#
_entry.id   AF-A0A9D1FKQ0-F1
#
_cell.length_a   1.000
_cell.length_b   1.000
_cell.length_c   1.000
_cell.angle_alpha   90.00
_cell.angle_beta   90.00
_cell.angle_gamma   90.00
#
_symmetry.space_group_name_H-M   'P 1'
#
loop_
_entity.id
_entity.type
_entity.pdbx_description
1 polymer ?
#
loop_
_entity_poly.entity_id
_entity_poly.type
_entity_poly.pdbx_seq_one_letter_code
_entity_poly.pdbx_strand_id
1 'polypeptide(L)' 'MSQEKSGGIAVIGDRESVMLFRALGVETVSAETAEEVSRAIRRLAREGCAVICLTEE' A
#
# COMPACT_ATOMS: atom_id res chain seq x y z
N MET A 1 17.63 6.42 20.19
CA MET A 1 17.82 5.65 18.94
C MET A 1 16.68 6.02 18.03
N SER A 2 16.88 7.02 17.17
CA SER A 2 15.90 7.38 16.15
C SER A 2 15.89 6.24 15.15
N GLN A 3 14.85 5.43 15.15
CA GLN A 3 14.64 4.42 14.12
C GLN A 3 14.56 5.17 12.79
N GLU A 4 15.58 5.02 11.95
CA GLU A 4 15.48 5.33 10.52
C GLU A 4 14.30 4.53 9.99
N LYS A 5 13.17 5.20 9.74
CA LYS A 5 12.03 4.58 9.09
C LYS A 5 12.45 4.32 7.65
N SER A 6 13.05 3.17 7.40
CA SER A 6 13.19 2.64 6.06
C SER A 6 11.77 2.43 5.54
N GLY A 7 11.29 3.38 4.73
CA GLY A 7 9.89 3.41 4.32
C GLY A 7 9.55 2.11 3.58
N GLY A 8 8.54 1.39 4.06
CA GLY A 8 8.11 0.13 3.46
C GLY A 8 7.51 0.33 2.06
N ILE A 9 7.43 -0.77 1.31
CA ILE A 9 6.67 -0.84 0.06
C ILE A 9 5.23 -1.25 0.40
N ALA A 10 4.27 -0.55 -0.19
CA ALA A 10 2.85 -0.90 -0.09
C ALA A 10 2.25 -1.12 -1.49
N VAL A 11 1.33 -2.08 -1.60
CA VAL A 11 0.58 -2.37 -2.84
C VAL A 11 -0.90 -2.08 -2.63
N ILE A 12 -1.53 -1.35 -3.54
CA ILE A 12 -2.96 -1.07 -3.58
C ILE A 12 -3.55 -1.73 -4.83
N GLY A 13 -4.66 -2.45 -4.68
CA GLY A 13 -5.37 -3.07 -5.80
C GLY A 13 -6.63 -3.81 -5.34
N ASP A 14 -7.26 -4.55 -6.24
CA ASP A 14 -8.38 -5.41 -5.89
C ASP A 14 -7.93 -6.52 -4.92
N ARG A 15 -8.91 -7.12 -4.24
CA ARG A 15 -8.65 -8.10 -3.19
C ARG A 15 -7.89 -9.33 -3.70
N GLU A 16 -8.16 -9.80 -4.91
CA GLU A 16 -7.54 -11.00 -5.44
C GLU A 16 -6.10 -10.73 -5.87
N SER A 17 -5.85 -9.60 -6.53
CA SER A 17 -4.51 -9.20 -6.97
C SER A 17 -3.53 -8.98 -5.81
N VAL A 18 -3.99 -8.42 -4.69
CA VAL A 18 -3.07 -8.08 -3.58
C VAL A 18 -2.73 -9.28 -2.68
N MET A 19 -3.46 -10.40 -2.77
CA MET A 19 -3.28 -11.54 -1.85
C MET A 19 -1.88 -12.15 -1.88
N LEU A 20 -1.24 -12.21 -3.06
CA LEU A 20 0.14 -12.71 -3.19
C LEU A 20 1.12 -11.85 -2.39
N PHE A 21 1.01 -10.53 -2.50
CA PHE A 21 1.88 -9.58 -1.79
C PHE A 21 1.71 -9.69 -0.28
N ARG A 22 0.46 -9.87 0.17
CA ARG A 22 0.16 -10.08 1.59
C ARG A 22 0.77 -11.37 2.12
N ALA A 23 0.72 -12.45 1.34
CA ALA A 23 1.35 -13.72 1.71
C ALA A 23 2.87 -13.61 1.86
N LEU A 24 3.49 -12.68 1.12
CA LEU A 24 4.92 -12.35 1.18
C LEU A 24 5.29 -11.34 2.29
N GLY A 25 4.32 -10.86 3.07
CA GLY A 25 4.55 -9.90 4.16
C GLY A 25 4.72 -8.45 3.69
N VAL A 26 4.36 -8.14 2.45
CA VAL A 26 4.29 -6.76 1.94
C VAL A 26 3.00 -6.10 2.46
N GLU A 27 3.04 -4.81 2.78
CA GLU A 27 1.83 -4.09 3.15
C GLU A 27 0.89 -4.01 1.94
N THR A 28 -0.38 -4.39 2.14
CA THR A 28 -1.39 -4.41 1.07
C THR A 28 -2.64 -3.68 1.50
N VAL A 29 -3.22 -2.90 0.59
CA VAL A 29 -4.51 -2.24 0.77
C VAL A 29 -5.45 -2.66 -0.34
N SER A 30 -6.57 -3.32 0.01
CA SER A 30 -7.62 -3.60 -0.96
C SER A 30 -8.44 -2.33 -1.21
N ALA A 31 -8.64 -1.95 -2.47
CA ALA A 31 -9.47 -0.83 -2.89
C ALA A 31 -10.16 -1.17 -4.22
N GLU A 32 -11.45 -0.86 -4.34
CA GLU A 32 -12.27 -1.11 -5.54
C GLU A 32 -12.73 0.20 -6.21
N THR A 33 -12.55 1.34 -5.53
CA THR A 33 -12.98 2.67 -6.00
C THR A 33 -11.84 3.68 -5.97
N ALA A 34 -11.93 4.69 -6.84
CA ALA A 34 -10.96 5.80 -6.88
C ALA A 34 -10.90 6.56 -5.53
N GLU A 35 -12.03 6.69 -4.84
CA GLU A 35 -12.12 7.31 -3.52
C GLU A 35 -11.35 6.50 -2.46
N GLU A 36 -11.43 5.18 -2.50
CA GLU A 36 -10.68 4.28 -1.61
C GLU A 36 -9.18 4.36 -1.89
N VAL A 37 -8.78 4.32 -3.16
CA VAL A 37 -7.39 4.49 -3.58
C VAL A 37 -6.83 5.83 -3.08
N SER A 38 -7.58 6.93 -3.27
CA SER A 38 -7.16 8.26 -2.81
C SER A 38 -6.99 8.33 -1.29
N ARG A 39 -7.89 7.70 -0.53
CA ARG A 39 -7.76 7.60 0.94
C ARG A 39 -6.54 6.76 1.34
N ALA A 40 -6.30 5.65 0.66
CA ALA A 40 -5.17 4.75 0.92
C ALA A 40 -3.83 5.44 0.67
N ILE A 41 -3.67 6.13 -0.46
CA ILE A 41 -2.45 6.89 -0.79
C ILE A 41 -2.17 7.94 0.29
N ARG A 42 -3.19 8.72 0.68
CA ARG A 42 -3.03 9.75 1.72
C ARG A 42 -2.66 9.16 3.08
N ARG A 43 -3.18 7.98 3.43
CA ARG A 43 -2.81 7.24 4.65
C ARG A 43 -1.35 6.82 4.60
N LEU A 44 -0.95 6.09 3.56
CA LEU A 44 0.40 5.55 3.37
C LEU A 44 1.47 6.64 3.31
N ALA A 45 1.17 7.77 2.65
CA ALA A 45 2.06 8.93 2.61
C ALA A 45 2.31 9.51 4.01
N ARG A 46 1.27 9.64 4.86
CA ARG A 46 1.41 10.11 6.25
C ARG A 46 2.17 9.11 7.12
N GLU A 47 2.07 7.82 6.81
CA GLU A 47 2.79 6.76 7.52
C GLU A 47 4.26 6.66 7.11
N GLY A 48 4.68 7.38 6.06
CA GLY A 48 6.06 7.39 5.56
C GLY A 48 6.40 6.20 4.69
N CYS A 49 5.42 5.67 3.94
CA CYS A 49 5.65 4.66 2.91
C CYS A 49 6.58 5.21 1.81
N ALA A 50 7.62 4.46 1.44
CA ALA A 50 8.61 4.93 0.46
C ALA A 50 8.14 4.75 -0.99
N VAL A 51 7.43 3.64 -1.26
CA VAL A 51 6.94 3.28 -2.60
C VAL A 51 5.53 2.72 -2.48
N ILE A 52 4.61 3.33 -3.23
CA ILE A 52 3.24 2.86 -3.36
C ILE A 52 3.06 2.32 -4.77
N CYS A 53 2.80 1.03 -4.90
CA CYS A 53 2.44 0.38 -6.17
C CYS A 53 0.93 0.32 -6.28
N LEU A 54 0.39 0.69 -7.45
CA LEU A 54 -1.02 0.55 -7.79
C LEU A 54 -1.15 -0.52 -8.87
N THR A 55 -2.14 -1.39 -8.78
CA THR A 55 -2.56 -2.22 -9.92
C THR A 55 -3.15 -1.32 -11.02
N GLU A 56 -3.10 -1.79 -12.27
CA GLU A 56 -3.51 -0.99 -13.44
C GLU A 56 -5.03 -0.86 -13.62
N GLU A 57 -5.82 -1.73 -12.98
CA GLU A 57 -7.28 -1.81 -13.15
C GLU A 57 -8.05 -0.54 -12.73
#